data_AF-A0A9E4FJH6-F1
#
_entry.id   AF-A0A9E4FJH6-F1
#
_cell.length_a   1.000
_cell.length_b   1.000
_cell.length_c   1.000
_cell.angle_alpha   90.00
_cell.angle_beta   90.00
_cell.angle_gamma   90.00
#
_symmetry.space_group_name_H-M   'P 1'
#
loop_
_entity.id
_entity.type
_entity.pdbx_description
1 polymer ?
#
loop_
_entity_poly.entity_id
_entity_poly.type
_entity_poly.pdbx_seq_one_letter_code
_entity_poly.pdbx_strand_id
1 'polypeptide(L)'
;AIESVMTSENCKLLLIGNPTTMEGNFRRAFYEDRVLYHTITISALESPNVLEGRSVIRGLATKKWVEERRKIWGEENPVYQARVLGEFPDQGEDTLIPLSSVEGAAGRDSTQSRGLPNQDGEKVVIAVDVARFGSDKSVILRRRGMTVEDIQEYRGLDTMKLAGHVANAIKLHQPDAVMIDEVGIGAGVLDRLREQGYHVQGVNVGTAAHDSEHYANLRAEGYWNLHDLFLQGEVTIPPDGELVAQLAGLRYTFNSLGRMLMESKEEIRRRGGASPDKADAMMLAFLSNKRAVRLWG
;
A
#
# COMPACT_ATOMS: atom_id res chain seq x y z
N ALA A 1 -25.71 -11.05 19.49
CA ALA A 1 -26.45 -9.81 19.81
C ALA A 1 -27.70 -9.64 18.95
N ILE A 2 -27.62 -9.79 17.62
CA ILE A 2 -28.80 -9.71 16.74
C ILE A 2 -29.67 -10.97 16.85
N GLU A 3 -29.07 -12.16 16.91
CA GLU A 3 -29.81 -13.43 17.04
C GLU A 3 -30.58 -13.55 18.36
N SER A 4 -30.09 -12.93 19.45
CA SER A 4 -30.74 -13.01 20.77
C SER A 4 -32.09 -12.29 20.86
N VAL A 5 -32.44 -11.46 19.87
CA VAL A 5 -33.77 -10.81 19.78
C VAL A 5 -34.70 -11.49 18.77
N MET A 6 -34.26 -12.56 18.10
CA MET A 6 -35.06 -13.34 17.15
C MET A 6 -35.86 -14.46 17.83
N THR A 7 -36.73 -14.08 18.78
CA THR A 7 -37.47 -15.05 19.62
C THR A 7 -38.90 -15.36 19.15
N SER A 8 -39.37 -14.70 18.08
CA SER A 8 -40.73 -14.89 17.54
C SER A 8 -40.72 -15.71 16.24
N GLU A 9 -41.76 -16.53 16.04
CA GLU A 9 -41.90 -17.49 14.95
C GLU A 9 -41.77 -16.88 13.54
N ASN A 10 -42.10 -15.59 13.39
CA ASN A 10 -42.10 -14.89 12.10
C ASN A 10 -40.93 -13.90 11.93
N CYS A 11 -39.96 -13.88 12.84
CA CYS A 11 -38.80 -13.00 12.71
C CYS A 11 -37.87 -13.50 11.61
N LYS A 12 -37.50 -12.62 10.67
CA LYS A 12 -36.54 -12.92 9.60
C LYS A 12 -35.33 -12.00 9.71
N LEU A 13 -34.15 -12.56 9.55
CA LEU A 13 -32.89 -11.83 9.48
C LEU A 13 -32.46 -11.71 8.02
N LEU A 14 -32.20 -10.47 7.59
CA LEU A 14 -31.61 -10.18 6.29
C LEU A 14 -30.18 -9.70 6.51
N LEU A 15 -29.22 -10.43 5.94
CA LEU A 15 -27.83 -10.04 5.91
C LEU A 15 -27.47 -9.56 4.50
N ILE A 16 -26.92 -8.36 4.41
CA ILE A 16 -26.44 -7.77 3.16
C ILE A 16 -25.00 -7.33 3.38
N GLY A 17 -24.11 -7.80 2.52
CA GLY A 17 -22.69 -7.48 2.62
C GLY A 17 -21.92 -8.03 1.44
N ASN A 18 -20.67 -7.60 1.32
CA ASN A 18 -19.71 -8.18 0.39
C ASN A 18 -18.89 -9.25 1.12
N PRO A 19 -18.51 -10.34 0.44
CA PRO A 19 -17.77 -11.46 1.04
C PRO A 19 -16.27 -11.16 1.22
N THR A 20 -15.95 -10.01 1.82
CA THR A 20 -14.57 -9.49 1.93
C THR A 20 -13.80 -10.05 3.14
N THR A 21 -14.44 -10.84 4.00
CA THR A 21 -13.78 -11.40 5.19
C THR A 21 -13.93 -12.90 5.25
N MET A 22 -12.84 -13.56 5.60
CA MET A 22 -12.78 -15.02 5.79
C MET A 22 -13.37 -15.50 7.12
N GLU A 23 -13.84 -14.56 7.94
CA GLU A 23 -14.37 -14.82 9.26
C GLU A 23 -15.62 -13.96 9.50
N GLY A 24 -16.40 -14.33 10.52
CA GLY A 24 -17.56 -13.59 10.98
C GLY A 24 -18.91 -14.16 10.56
N ASN A 25 -19.97 -13.60 11.13
CA ASN A 25 -21.33 -14.13 11.00
C ASN A 25 -21.84 -14.14 9.56
N PHE A 26 -21.39 -13.20 8.72
CA PHE A 26 -21.81 -13.15 7.32
C PHE A 26 -21.28 -14.34 6.53
N ARG A 27 -19.98 -14.65 6.64
CA ARG A 27 -19.42 -15.87 6.03
C ARG A 27 -20.07 -17.13 6.59
N ARG A 28 -20.29 -17.16 7.91
CA ARG A 28 -20.95 -18.30 8.55
C ARG A 28 -22.32 -18.62 7.97
N ALA A 29 -23.12 -17.59 7.67
CA ALA A 29 -24.41 -17.76 7.03
C ALA A 29 -24.32 -18.46 5.65
N PHE A 30 -23.21 -18.30 4.93
CA PHE A 30 -23.02 -18.89 3.60
C PHE A 30 -22.43 -20.31 3.62
N TYR A 31 -21.72 -20.68 4.69
CA TYR A 31 -21.02 -21.98 4.77
C TYR A 31 -21.52 -22.83 5.94
N GLU A 32 -21.16 -22.47 7.16
CA GLU A 32 -21.42 -23.30 8.36
C GLU A 32 -22.91 -23.38 8.70
N ASP A 33 -23.61 -22.24 8.66
CA ASP A 33 -25.01 -22.12 9.08
C ASP A 33 -25.97 -22.12 7.88
N ARG A 34 -25.52 -22.48 6.68
CA ARG A 34 -26.28 -22.38 5.41
C ARG A 34 -27.65 -23.07 5.42
N VAL A 35 -27.88 -24.01 6.34
CA VAL A 35 -29.19 -24.67 6.52
C VAL A 35 -30.24 -23.72 7.10
N LEU A 36 -29.82 -22.67 7.82
CA LEU A 36 -30.68 -21.65 8.42
C LEU A 36 -30.94 -20.46 7.49
N TYR A 37 -30.18 -20.35 6.40
CA TYR A 37 -30.20 -19.19 5.51
C TYR A 37 -30.54 -19.58 4.08
N HIS A 38 -31.30 -18.72 3.41
CA HIS A 38 -31.38 -18.72 1.96
C HIS A 38 -30.31 -17.75 1.45
N THR A 39 -29.30 -18.28 0.76
CA THR A 39 -28.14 -17.51 0.31
C THR A 39 -28.29 -17.09 -1.14
N ILE A 40 -27.96 -15.83 -1.43
CA ILE A 40 -27.97 -15.27 -2.79
C ILE A 40 -26.62 -14.57 -2.99
N THR A 41 -25.95 -14.94 -4.07
CA THR A 41 -24.73 -14.27 -4.55
C THR A 41 -25.07 -13.46 -5.79
N ILE A 42 -24.60 -12.21 -5.84
CA ILE A 42 -24.80 -11.32 -6.99
C ILE A 42 -23.43 -10.80 -7.40
N SER A 43 -22.98 -11.20 -8.59
CA SER A 43 -21.75 -10.68 -9.16
C SER A 43 -21.96 -9.27 -9.73
N ALA A 44 -20.93 -8.43 -9.67
CA ALA A 44 -20.90 -7.18 -10.43
C ALA A 44 -21.06 -7.40 -11.94
N LEU A 45 -20.68 -8.59 -12.45
CA LEU A 45 -20.88 -8.98 -13.85
C LEU A 45 -22.36 -9.08 -14.25
N GLU A 46 -23.24 -9.34 -13.28
CA GLU A 46 -24.69 -9.45 -13.46
C GLU A 46 -25.40 -8.09 -13.30
N SER A 47 -24.66 -7.03 -12.96
CA SER A 47 -25.18 -5.68 -12.89
C SER A 47 -25.81 -5.27 -14.24
N PRO A 48 -27.03 -4.69 -14.25
CA PRO A 48 -27.64 -4.17 -15.47
C PRO A 48 -26.73 -3.20 -16.25
N ASN A 49 -25.92 -2.42 -15.53
CA ASN A 49 -24.95 -1.50 -16.13
C ASN A 49 -23.81 -2.22 -16.89
N VAL A 50 -23.45 -3.43 -16.45
CA VAL A 50 -22.42 -4.25 -17.10
C VAL A 50 -23.01 -4.99 -18.29
N LEU A 51 -24.16 -5.64 -18.09
CA LEU A 51 -24.86 -6.40 -19.12
C LEU A 51 -25.24 -5.53 -20.33
N GLU A 52 -25.78 -4.34 -20.08
CA GLU A 52 -26.17 -3.41 -21.15
C GLU A 52 -25.02 -2.54 -21.66
N GLY A 53 -23.85 -2.59 -21.03
CA GLY A 53 -22.67 -1.79 -21.40
C GLY A 53 -22.85 -0.27 -21.28
N ARG A 54 -23.89 0.20 -20.58
CA ARG A 54 -24.22 1.61 -20.36
C ARG A 54 -24.75 1.80 -18.93
N SER A 55 -24.67 3.02 -18.39
CA SER A 55 -25.22 3.31 -17.05
C SER A 55 -26.76 3.40 -17.09
N VAL A 56 -27.43 2.30 -16.79
CA VAL A 56 -28.90 2.20 -16.71
C VAL A 56 -29.40 2.57 -15.31
N ILE A 57 -28.72 2.08 -14.28
CA ILE A 57 -29.03 2.33 -12.86
C ILE A 57 -27.87 3.08 -12.24
N ARG A 58 -28.14 4.28 -11.73
CA ARG A 58 -27.12 5.11 -11.09
C ARG A 58 -26.55 4.40 -9.86
N GLY A 59 -25.22 4.33 -9.78
CA GLY A 59 -24.49 3.80 -8.62
C GLY A 59 -24.12 2.31 -8.70
N LEU A 60 -24.64 1.55 -9.66
CA LEU A 60 -24.20 0.16 -9.88
C LEU A 60 -22.89 0.08 -10.67
N ALA A 61 -22.13 -1.00 -10.43
CA ALA A 61 -20.87 -1.30 -11.12
C ALA A 61 -21.04 -1.21 -12.63
N THR A 62 -20.09 -0.58 -13.33
CA THR A 62 -20.10 -0.40 -14.78
C THR A 62 -19.19 -1.41 -15.47
N LYS A 63 -19.44 -1.68 -16.76
CA LYS A 63 -18.56 -2.55 -17.57
C LYS A 63 -17.11 -2.06 -17.58
N LYS A 64 -16.93 -0.74 -17.65
CA LYS A 64 -15.61 -0.09 -17.57
C LYS A 64 -14.91 -0.43 -16.25
N TRP A 65 -15.60 -0.22 -15.12
CA TRP A 65 -15.05 -0.48 -13.80
C TRP A 65 -14.64 -1.94 -13.63
N VAL A 66 -15.50 -2.89 -14.03
CA VAL A 66 -15.19 -4.33 -13.97
C VAL A 66 -13.91 -4.64 -14.76
N GLU A 67 -13.81 -4.16 -16.00
CA GLU A 67 -12.65 -4.42 -16.85
C GLU A 67 -11.36 -3.79 -16.30
N GLU A 68 -11.45 -2.60 -15.70
CA GLU A 68 -10.32 -1.96 -15.03
C GLU A 68 -9.87 -2.75 -13.81
N ARG A 69 -10.80 -3.19 -12.96
CA ARG A 69 -10.47 -4.04 -11.80
C ARG A 69 -9.90 -5.39 -12.22
N ARG A 70 -10.37 -5.96 -13.32
CA ARG A 70 -9.85 -7.20 -13.90
C ARG A 70 -8.39 -7.05 -14.32
N LYS A 71 -8.04 -5.92 -14.93
CA LYS A 71 -6.67 -5.60 -15.36
C LYS A 71 -5.75 -5.29 -14.18
N ILE A 72 -6.24 -4.57 -13.19
CA ILE A 72 -5.42 -4.11 -12.06
C ILE A 72 -5.24 -5.23 -11.04
N TRP A 73 -6.32 -5.90 -10.62
CA TRP A 73 -6.25 -6.91 -9.57
C TRP A 73 -5.93 -8.31 -10.10
N GLY A 74 -6.40 -8.66 -11.30
CA GLY A 74 -6.36 -10.04 -11.82
C GLY A 74 -7.54 -10.88 -11.30
N GLU A 75 -8.03 -11.80 -12.13
CA GLU A 75 -9.24 -12.59 -11.82
C GLU A 75 -9.05 -13.58 -10.65
N GLU A 76 -7.83 -14.07 -10.45
CA GLU A 76 -7.46 -14.99 -9.37
C GLU A 76 -7.23 -14.27 -8.02
N ASN A 77 -7.24 -12.93 -8.02
CA ASN A 77 -6.99 -12.15 -6.82
C ASN A 77 -8.21 -12.22 -5.87
N PRO A 78 -8.00 -12.50 -4.57
CA PRO A 78 -9.07 -12.54 -3.56
C PRO A 78 -10.02 -11.33 -3.60
N VAL A 79 -9.49 -10.13 -3.84
CA VAL A 79 -10.29 -8.91 -3.91
C VAL A 79 -11.18 -8.87 -5.14
N TYR A 80 -10.71 -9.37 -6.28
CA TYR A 80 -11.53 -9.48 -7.48
C TYR A 80 -12.65 -10.50 -7.28
N GLN A 81 -12.33 -11.66 -6.70
CA GLN A 81 -13.33 -12.67 -6.33
C GLN A 81 -14.41 -12.08 -5.42
N ALA A 82 -14.04 -11.38 -4.36
CA ALA A 82 -15.02 -10.82 -3.43
C ALA A 82 -15.82 -9.65 -3.99
N ARG A 83 -15.16 -8.69 -4.64
CA ARG A 83 -15.79 -7.41 -5.03
C ARG A 83 -16.39 -7.41 -6.43
N VAL A 84 -15.92 -8.30 -7.32
CA VAL A 84 -16.44 -8.42 -8.69
C VAL A 84 -17.27 -9.69 -8.81
N LEU A 85 -16.76 -10.84 -8.37
CA LEU A 85 -17.49 -12.12 -8.50
C LEU A 85 -18.54 -12.32 -7.39
N GLY A 86 -18.38 -11.64 -6.25
CA GLY A 86 -19.27 -11.84 -5.09
C GLY A 86 -19.00 -13.17 -4.39
N GLU A 87 -17.78 -13.69 -4.49
CA GLU A 87 -17.36 -14.97 -3.93
C GLU A 87 -16.52 -14.77 -2.66
N PHE A 88 -16.65 -15.66 -1.68
CA PHE A 88 -15.69 -15.67 -0.57
C PHE A 88 -14.38 -16.24 -1.09
N PRO A 89 -13.26 -15.49 -1.02
CA PRO A 89 -11.98 -15.96 -1.52
C PRO A 89 -11.48 -17.15 -0.68
N ASP A 90 -10.55 -17.96 -1.20
CA ASP A 90 -9.97 -19.08 -0.43
C ASP A 90 -8.81 -18.62 0.49
N GLN A 91 -8.28 -17.42 0.27
CA GLN A 91 -7.19 -16.82 1.04
C GLN A 91 -7.62 -15.50 1.69
N GLY A 92 -7.07 -15.18 2.86
CA GLY A 92 -7.33 -13.91 3.56
C GLY A 92 -6.95 -12.68 2.73
N GLU A 93 -7.79 -11.65 2.79
CA GLU A 93 -7.88 -10.57 1.80
C GLU A 93 -6.81 -9.47 1.90
N ASP A 94 -5.89 -9.53 2.85
CA ASP A 94 -5.32 -8.26 3.31
C ASP A 94 -3.89 -8.00 2.85
N THR A 95 -3.09 -9.00 2.49
CA THR A 95 -1.64 -8.78 2.27
C THR A 95 -1.38 -8.11 0.93
N LEU A 96 -0.70 -6.96 0.97
CA LEU A 96 -0.34 -6.22 -0.24
C LEU A 96 0.74 -6.93 -1.05
N ILE A 97 1.87 -7.30 -0.44
CA ILE A 97 3.03 -7.86 -1.14
C ILE A 97 3.29 -9.29 -0.62
N PRO A 98 3.26 -10.33 -1.47
CA PRO A 98 3.54 -11.70 -1.03
C PRO A 98 4.94 -11.83 -0.44
N LEU A 99 5.07 -12.55 0.69
CA LEU A 99 6.34 -12.77 1.37
C LEU A 99 7.41 -13.34 0.42
N SER A 100 7.05 -14.28 -0.45
CA SER A 100 7.96 -14.87 -1.44
C SER A 100 8.58 -13.84 -2.39
N SER A 101 7.82 -12.80 -2.75
CA SER A 101 8.32 -11.71 -3.60
C SER A 101 9.29 -10.81 -2.84
N VAL A 102 9.02 -10.55 -1.56
CA VAL A 102 9.89 -9.78 -0.68
C VAL A 102 11.19 -10.53 -0.38
N GLU A 103 11.11 -11.82 -0.05
CA GLU A 103 12.28 -12.69 0.15
C GLU A 103 13.11 -12.82 -1.13
N GLY A 104 12.46 -12.95 -2.29
CA GLY A 104 13.13 -12.92 -3.58
C GLY A 104 13.90 -11.63 -3.83
N ALA A 105 13.36 -10.48 -3.41
CA ALA A 105 14.06 -9.20 -3.51
C ALA A 105 15.24 -9.05 -2.53
N ALA A 106 15.14 -9.63 -1.33
CA ALA A 106 16.22 -9.63 -0.34
C ALA A 106 17.34 -10.63 -0.67
N GLY A 107 17.01 -11.73 -1.37
CA GLY A 107 17.94 -12.76 -1.80
C GLY A 107 18.71 -12.42 -3.08
N ARG A 108 18.33 -11.35 -3.79
CA ARG A 108 19.11 -10.82 -4.92
C ARG A 108 20.43 -10.25 -4.40
N ASP A 109 21.53 -10.63 -5.02
CA ASP A 109 22.85 -10.25 -4.56
C ASP A 109 23.09 -8.74 -4.73
N SER A 110 22.83 -7.99 -3.65
CA SER A 110 23.09 -6.54 -3.57
C SER A 110 24.57 -6.19 -3.78
N THR A 111 25.49 -7.17 -3.67
CA THR A 111 26.92 -6.95 -3.88
C THR A 111 27.30 -6.76 -5.33
N GLN A 112 26.47 -7.19 -6.30
CA GLN A 112 26.67 -6.82 -7.70
C GLN A 112 26.44 -5.32 -7.94
N SER A 113 25.71 -4.62 -7.07
CA SER A 113 25.48 -3.17 -7.14
C SER A 113 26.42 -2.38 -6.22
N ARG A 114 26.91 -2.98 -5.13
CA ARG A 114 27.85 -2.37 -4.19
C ARG A 114 29.28 -2.40 -4.73
N GLY A 115 29.58 -1.51 -5.67
CA GLY A 115 30.95 -1.30 -6.17
C GLY A 115 31.08 -1.19 -7.68
N LEU A 116 29.99 -1.36 -8.44
CA LEU A 116 30.00 -0.95 -9.83
C LEU A 116 30.02 0.59 -9.90
N PRO A 117 30.89 1.19 -10.73
CA PRO A 117 30.72 2.58 -11.13
C PRO A 117 29.28 2.77 -11.66
N ASN A 118 28.71 3.96 -11.50
CA ASN A 118 27.40 4.33 -12.04
C ASN A 118 27.17 3.60 -13.38
N GLN A 119 26.20 2.68 -13.44
CA GLN A 119 25.66 2.34 -14.74
C GLN A 119 25.02 3.64 -15.22
N ASP A 120 25.54 4.21 -16.31
CA ASP A 120 25.20 5.56 -16.78
C ASP A 120 23.67 5.78 -16.74
N GLY A 121 23.20 6.69 -15.86
CA GLY A 121 21.79 7.11 -15.77
C GLY A 121 20.98 6.61 -14.55
N GLU A 122 21.53 5.80 -13.66
CA GLU A 122 20.82 5.38 -12.44
C GLU A 122 20.68 6.52 -11.42
N LYS A 123 19.43 6.92 -11.14
CA LYS A 123 19.13 7.97 -10.15
C LYS A 123 19.34 7.48 -8.71
N VAL A 124 20.04 8.29 -7.92
CA VAL A 124 20.17 8.14 -6.47
C VAL A 124 19.09 8.97 -5.79
N VAL A 125 18.30 8.33 -4.92
CA VAL A 125 17.24 8.99 -4.16
C VAL A 125 17.42 8.72 -2.68
N ILE A 126 17.33 9.79 -1.88
CA ILE A 126 17.19 9.70 -0.43
C ILE A 126 15.74 9.97 -0.08
N ALA A 127 15.12 9.07 0.68
CA ALA A 127 13.80 9.25 1.26
C ALA A 127 13.86 9.29 2.78
N VAL A 128 13.07 10.16 3.39
CA VAL A 128 13.05 10.37 4.83
C VAL A 128 11.61 10.24 5.33
N ASP A 129 11.33 9.16 6.05
CA ASP A 129 10.10 9.05 6.86
C ASP A 129 10.36 9.65 8.24
N VAL A 130 9.62 10.71 8.59
CA VAL A 130 9.82 11.46 9.83
C VAL A 130 8.79 11.04 10.86
N ALA A 131 9.21 10.20 11.80
CA ALA A 131 8.40 9.86 12.95
C ALA A 131 8.23 11.06 13.90
N ARG A 132 7.04 11.16 14.51
CA ARG A 132 6.83 12.07 15.65
C ARG A 132 7.62 11.57 16.87
N PHE A 133 7.90 12.46 17.82
CA PHE A 133 8.44 12.08 19.14
C PHE A 133 7.61 10.95 19.76
N GLY A 134 8.27 9.90 20.26
CA GLY A 134 7.61 8.72 20.83
C GLY A 134 8.37 7.43 20.53
N SER A 135 7.63 6.33 20.40
CA SER A 135 8.17 4.99 20.11
C SER A 135 8.56 4.76 18.64
N ASP A 136 8.13 5.65 17.75
CA ASP A 136 8.30 5.51 16.30
C ASP A 136 9.71 5.91 15.86
N LYS A 137 10.18 5.35 14.75
CA LYS A 137 11.54 5.59 14.23
C LYS A 137 11.49 6.53 13.04
N SER A 138 12.39 7.51 13.00
CA SER A 138 12.68 8.21 11.75
C SER A 138 13.62 7.35 10.91
N VAL A 139 13.34 7.25 9.61
CA VAL A 139 14.13 6.41 8.69
C VAL A 139 14.68 7.29 7.58
N ILE A 140 15.99 7.19 7.33
CA ILE A 140 16.65 7.71 6.13
C ILE A 140 16.99 6.50 5.26
N LEU A 141 16.35 6.40 4.10
CA LEU A 141 16.56 5.31 3.14
C LEU A 141 17.22 5.86 1.88
N ARG A 142 18.28 5.19 1.41
CA ARG A 142 18.94 5.49 0.14
C ARG A 142 18.70 4.37 -0.86
N ARG A 143 18.25 4.73 -2.06
CA ARG A 143 18.22 3.82 -3.20
C ARG A 143 19.02 4.36 -4.38
N ARG A 144 19.48 3.45 -5.23
CA ARG A 144 20.03 3.72 -6.56
C ARG A 144 19.29 2.84 -7.56
N GLY A 145 18.69 3.45 -8.58
CA GLY A 145 17.85 2.69 -9.52
C GLY A 145 16.77 1.90 -8.78
N MET A 146 16.67 0.60 -9.03
CA MET A 146 15.71 -0.30 -8.35
C MET A 146 16.26 -0.95 -7.07
N THR A 147 17.45 -0.56 -6.62
CA THR A 147 18.15 -1.18 -5.48
C THR A 147 18.15 -0.26 -4.27
N VAL A 148 17.60 -0.72 -3.14
CA VAL A 148 17.79 -0.08 -1.83
C VAL A 148 19.19 -0.43 -1.33
N GLU A 149 20.03 0.57 -1.09
CA GLU A 149 21.45 0.34 -0.74
C GLU A 149 21.71 0.46 0.76
N ASP A 150 20.98 1.34 1.45
CA ASP A 150 21.21 1.72 2.84
C ASP A 150 19.92 2.18 3.52
N ILE A 151 19.78 1.84 4.81
CA ILE A 151 18.64 2.19 5.66
C ILE A 151 19.21 2.57 7.03
N GLN A 152 19.00 3.83 7.43
CA GLN A 152 19.44 4.36 8.72
C GLN A 152 18.23 4.71 9.57
N GLU A 153 18.25 4.30 10.83
CA GLU A 153 17.13 4.43 11.75
C GLU A 153 17.51 5.27 12.96
N TYR A 154 16.61 6.17 13.35
CA TYR A 154 16.82 7.06 14.48
C TYR A 154 15.59 7.10 15.39
N ARG A 155 15.83 7.07 16.70
CA ARG A 155 14.79 7.14 17.73
C ARG A 155 14.96 8.40 18.57
N GLY A 156 13.86 9.06 18.91
CA GLY A 156 13.85 10.18 19.85
C GLY A 156 14.67 11.40 19.42
N LEU A 157 14.96 11.55 18.12
CA LEU A 157 15.61 12.75 17.61
C LEU A 157 14.60 13.89 17.48
N ASP A 158 15.06 15.10 17.82
CA ASP A 158 14.39 16.31 17.41
C ASP A 158 14.62 16.60 15.92
N THR A 159 13.78 17.48 15.36
CA THR A 159 13.80 17.83 13.94
C THR A 159 15.13 18.43 13.49
N MET A 160 15.86 19.12 14.37
CA MET A 160 17.14 19.75 14.06
C MET A 160 18.26 18.71 13.93
N LYS A 161 18.31 17.74 14.85
CA LYS A 161 19.25 16.62 14.78
C LYS A 161 19.00 15.76 13.55
N LEU A 162 17.73 15.43 13.27
CA LEU A 162 17.38 14.67 12.08
C LEU A 162 17.76 15.42 10.80
N ALA A 163 17.50 16.73 10.71
CA ALA A 163 17.96 17.55 9.59
C ALA A 163 19.49 17.51 9.42
N GLY A 164 20.25 17.49 10.52
CA GLY A 164 21.70 17.29 10.49
C GLY A 164 22.12 15.95 9.88
N HIS A 165 21.45 14.86 10.26
CA HIS A 165 21.69 13.53 9.68
C HIS A 165 21.36 13.50 8.18
N VAL A 166 20.22 14.07 7.77
CA VAL A 166 19.83 14.15 6.36
C VAL A 166 20.84 15.00 5.56
N ALA A 167 21.27 16.14 6.08
CA ALA A 167 22.29 16.98 5.45
C ALA A 167 23.62 16.24 5.25
N ASN A 168 24.04 15.44 6.23
CA ASN A 168 25.24 14.61 6.11
C ASN A 168 25.07 13.52 5.04
N ALA A 169 23.90 12.87 4.97
CA ALA A 169 23.61 11.89 3.93
C ALA A 169 23.61 12.53 2.52
N ILE A 170 23.05 13.74 2.37
CA ILE A 170 23.08 14.51 1.12
C ILE A 170 24.53 14.80 0.70
N LYS A 171 25.36 15.29 1.62
CA LYS A 171 26.77 15.59 1.34
C LYS A 171 27.56 14.37 0.93
N LEU A 172 27.33 13.24 1.61
CA LEU A 172 28.06 12.00 1.38
C LEU A 172 27.66 11.32 0.07
N HIS A 173 26.38 11.36 -0.30
CA HIS A 173 25.86 10.57 -1.41
C HIS A 173 25.49 11.37 -2.65
N GLN A 174 25.43 12.71 -2.56
CA GLN A 174 25.08 13.61 -3.65
C GLN A 174 23.86 13.12 -4.46
N PRO A 175 22.69 12.91 -3.82
CA PRO A 175 21.53 12.31 -4.48
C PRO A 175 20.92 13.23 -5.53
N ASP A 176 20.30 12.64 -6.55
CA ASP A 176 19.52 13.37 -7.57
C ASP A 176 18.22 13.92 -7.00
N ALA A 177 17.65 13.28 -5.98
CA ALA A 177 16.46 13.73 -5.29
C ALA A 177 16.47 13.37 -3.81
N VAL A 178 15.90 14.28 -3.00
CA VAL A 178 15.66 14.06 -1.57
C VAL A 178 14.18 14.28 -1.31
N MET A 179 13.50 13.23 -0.84
CA MET A 179 12.08 13.23 -0.55
C MET A 179 11.87 13.11 0.96
N ILE A 180 11.05 13.97 1.54
CA ILE A 180 10.79 14.02 2.98
C ILE A 180 9.28 13.94 3.17
N ASP A 181 8.80 12.97 3.97
CA ASP A 181 7.40 12.98 4.38
C ASP A 181 7.15 14.24 5.24
N GLU A 182 6.36 15.17 4.71
CA GLU A 182 6.12 16.46 5.36
C GLU A 182 5.01 16.41 6.40
N VAL A 183 4.30 15.28 6.53
CA VAL A 183 3.19 15.13 7.47
C VAL A 183 3.67 15.22 8.91
N GLY A 184 3.00 16.04 9.72
CA GLY A 184 3.32 16.20 11.14
C GLY A 184 4.57 17.05 11.36
N ILE A 185 5.62 16.45 11.96
CA ILE A 185 6.84 17.20 12.30
C ILE A 185 7.86 17.25 11.14
N GLY A 186 7.60 16.53 10.04
CA GLY A 186 8.48 16.50 8.87
C GLY A 186 8.67 17.86 8.21
N ALA A 187 7.66 18.75 8.29
CA ALA A 187 7.77 20.15 7.86
C ALA A 187 8.96 20.89 8.50
N GLY A 188 9.24 20.65 9.79
CA GLY A 188 10.37 21.30 10.47
C GLY A 188 11.75 20.83 9.97
N VAL A 189 11.86 19.56 9.54
CA VAL A 189 13.08 19.02 8.91
C VAL A 189 13.26 19.62 7.52
N LEU A 190 12.17 19.69 6.75
CA LEU A 190 12.14 20.27 5.41
C LEU A 190 12.55 21.74 5.42
N ASP A 191 11.95 22.54 6.30
CA ASP A 191 12.24 23.97 6.42
C ASP A 191 13.70 24.21 6.80
N ARG A 192 14.23 23.43 7.76
CA ARG A 192 15.63 23.53 8.19
C ARG A 192 16.62 23.19 7.09
N LEU A 193 16.33 22.17 6.27
CA LEU A 193 17.19 21.79 5.14
C LEU A 193 17.15 22.84 4.02
N ARG A 194 15.98 23.42 3.74
CA ARG A 194 15.84 24.53 2.78
C ARG A 194 16.58 25.78 3.24
N GLU A 195 16.49 26.13 4.52
CA GLU A 195 17.23 27.24 5.13
C GLU A 195 18.75 27.07 4.96
N GLN A 196 19.25 25.83 5.06
CA GLN A 196 20.66 25.49 4.84
C GLN A 196 21.08 25.45 3.35
N GLY A 197 20.15 25.68 2.41
CA GLY A 197 20.41 25.73 0.98
C GLY A 197 20.36 24.38 0.26
N TYR A 198 19.87 23.30 0.89
CA TYR A 198 19.70 22.02 0.21
C TYR A 198 18.43 21.99 -0.64
N HIS A 199 18.51 21.33 -1.80
CA HIS A 199 17.35 21.06 -2.63
C HIS A 199 16.61 19.81 -2.15
N VAL A 200 15.48 20.02 -1.45
CA VAL A 200 14.67 18.95 -0.84
C VAL A 200 13.19 19.11 -1.18
N GLN A 201 12.50 17.99 -1.37
CA GLN A 201 11.09 17.92 -1.74
C GLN A 201 10.27 17.40 -0.56
N GLY A 202 9.28 18.18 -0.13
CA GLY A 202 8.26 17.72 0.81
C GLY A 202 7.21 16.92 0.06
N VAL A 203 6.81 15.77 0.61
CA VAL A 203 5.78 14.90 0.04
C VAL A 203 4.76 14.63 1.12
N ASN A 204 3.51 15.02 0.89
CA ASN A 204 2.39 14.63 1.75
C ASN A 204 1.69 13.42 1.15
N VAL A 205 2.02 12.23 1.66
CA VAL A 205 1.46 10.96 1.19
C VAL A 205 -0.02 10.78 1.51
N GLY A 206 -0.58 11.62 2.38
CA GLY A 206 -2.02 11.68 2.69
C GLY A 206 -2.85 12.45 1.66
N THR A 207 -2.23 13.15 0.71
CA THR A 207 -2.94 13.87 -0.36
C THR A 207 -3.59 12.92 -1.37
N ALA A 208 -4.48 13.45 -2.22
CA ALA A 208 -5.14 12.66 -3.26
C ALA A 208 -4.11 11.99 -4.19
N ALA A 209 -4.36 10.73 -4.54
CA ALA A 209 -3.58 10.02 -5.55
C ALA A 209 -3.72 10.69 -6.92
N HIS A 210 -2.74 10.46 -7.81
CA HIS A 210 -2.88 10.87 -9.22
C HIS A 210 -4.01 10.07 -9.87
N ASP A 211 -4.04 8.75 -9.66
CA ASP A 211 -5.18 7.91 -9.98
C ASP A 211 -6.18 7.85 -8.81
N SER A 212 -6.90 8.95 -8.64
CA SER A 212 -7.94 9.08 -7.61
C SER A 212 -9.21 8.24 -7.89
N GLU A 213 -9.31 7.58 -9.04
CA GLU A 213 -10.39 6.61 -9.34
C GLU A 213 -10.09 5.26 -8.65
N HIS A 214 -8.82 4.93 -8.47
CA HIS A 214 -8.38 3.64 -7.93
C HIS A 214 -7.83 3.72 -6.51
N TYR A 215 -7.14 4.80 -6.14
CA TYR A 215 -6.46 4.93 -4.85
C TYR A 215 -7.02 6.10 -4.04
N ALA A 216 -7.18 5.88 -2.73
CA ALA A 216 -7.72 6.88 -1.82
C ALA A 216 -6.75 8.05 -1.58
N ASN A 217 -5.44 7.77 -1.60
CA ASN A 217 -4.38 8.74 -1.37
C ASN A 217 -3.06 8.31 -2.03
N LEU A 218 -2.09 9.23 -2.08
CA LEU A 218 -0.77 9.00 -2.67
C LEU A 218 -0.01 7.85 -1.99
N ARG A 219 -0.23 7.63 -0.69
CA ARG A 219 0.30 6.47 0.04
C ARG A 219 -0.17 5.15 -0.57
N ALA A 220 -1.48 5.00 -0.80
CA ALA A 220 -2.03 3.79 -1.43
C ALA A 220 -1.53 3.58 -2.85
N GLU A 221 -1.48 4.66 -3.66
CA GLU A 221 -0.92 4.60 -5.01
C GLU A 221 0.57 4.20 -5.01
N GLY A 222 1.38 4.80 -4.13
CA GLY A 222 2.81 4.50 -4.01
C GLY A 222 3.08 3.06 -3.60
N TYR A 223 2.28 2.53 -2.66
CA TYR A 223 2.39 1.15 -2.25
C TYR A 223 1.95 0.16 -3.32
N TRP A 224 0.91 0.48 -4.10
CA TRP A 224 0.54 -0.34 -5.25
C TRP A 224 1.63 -0.37 -6.33
N ASN A 225 2.26 0.79 -6.60
CA ASN A 225 3.41 0.82 -7.51
C ASN A 225 4.57 -0.05 -7.00
N LEU A 226 4.83 -0.06 -5.69
CA LEU A 226 5.81 -0.98 -5.12
C LEU A 226 5.40 -2.44 -5.29
N HIS A 227 4.14 -2.78 -5.02
CA HIS A 227 3.61 -4.13 -5.23
C HIS A 227 3.94 -4.65 -6.63
N ASP A 228 3.64 -3.87 -7.67
CA ASP A 228 3.90 -4.27 -9.06
C ASP A 228 5.40 -4.51 -9.31
N LEU A 229 6.27 -3.64 -8.77
CA LEU A 229 7.72 -3.79 -8.90
C LEU A 229 8.26 -5.04 -8.17
N PHE A 230 7.69 -5.40 -7.02
CA PHE A 230 8.06 -6.61 -6.29
C PHE A 230 7.61 -7.86 -7.04
N LEU A 231 6.38 -7.89 -7.56
CA LEU A 231 5.86 -9.03 -8.34
C LEU A 231 6.63 -9.23 -9.65
N GLN A 232 7.05 -8.14 -10.31
CA GLN A 232 7.88 -8.19 -11.51
C GLN A 232 9.34 -8.56 -11.22
N GLY A 233 9.72 -8.59 -9.94
CA GLY A 233 11.08 -8.91 -9.52
C GLY A 233 12.12 -7.84 -9.86
N GLU A 234 11.70 -6.59 -9.99
CA GLU A 234 12.58 -5.48 -10.39
C GLU A 234 13.36 -4.88 -9.21
N VAL A 235 12.82 -5.00 -8.00
CA VAL A 235 13.35 -4.34 -6.80
C VAL A 235 14.36 -5.21 -6.07
N THR A 236 15.49 -4.65 -5.66
CA THR A 236 16.45 -5.32 -4.77
C THR A 236 16.47 -4.60 -3.42
N ILE A 237 16.38 -5.33 -2.32
CA ILE A 237 16.44 -4.77 -0.95
C ILE A 237 17.60 -5.39 -0.17
N PRO A 238 18.16 -4.70 0.84
CA PRO A 238 19.13 -5.32 1.73
C PRO A 238 18.48 -6.47 2.51
N PRO A 239 19.28 -7.43 3.03
CA PRO A 239 18.79 -8.51 3.90
C PRO A 239 18.44 -7.95 5.30
N ASP A 240 17.40 -7.13 5.36
CA ASP A 240 16.89 -6.47 6.56
C ASP A 240 15.57 -7.15 6.96
N GLY A 241 15.62 -7.99 7.99
CA GLY A 241 14.47 -8.76 8.45
C GLY A 241 13.30 -7.89 8.95
N GLU A 242 13.56 -6.68 9.42
CA GLU A 242 12.51 -5.75 9.83
C GLU A 242 11.80 -5.15 8.62
N LEU A 243 12.52 -4.75 7.57
CA LEU A 243 11.93 -4.31 6.32
C LEU A 243 11.11 -5.44 5.68
N VAL A 244 11.65 -6.66 5.64
CA VAL A 244 10.93 -7.84 5.10
C VAL A 244 9.62 -8.06 5.86
N ALA A 245 9.67 -8.07 7.20
CA ALA A 245 8.49 -8.24 8.03
C ALA A 245 7.48 -7.10 7.87
N GLN A 246 7.93 -5.85 7.75
CA GLN A 246 7.06 -4.70 7.51
C GLN A 246 6.34 -4.83 6.16
N LEU A 247 7.06 -5.10 5.07
CA LEU A 247 6.51 -5.23 3.72
C LEU A 247 5.50 -6.38 3.61
N ALA A 248 5.86 -7.56 4.11
CA ALA A 248 4.96 -8.74 4.11
C ALA A 248 3.76 -8.56 5.04
N GLY A 249 3.90 -7.71 6.06
CA GLY A 249 2.84 -7.37 7.01
C GLY A 249 1.92 -6.25 6.53
N LEU A 250 2.18 -5.59 5.40
CA LEU A 250 1.35 -4.51 4.89
C LEU A 250 -0.03 -5.01 4.52
N ARG A 251 -1.04 -4.32 5.04
CA ARG A 251 -2.44 -4.56 4.70
C ARG A 251 -3.08 -3.40 3.99
N TYR A 252 -4.05 -3.69 3.14
CA TYR A 252 -4.89 -2.70 2.50
C TYR A 252 -6.37 -3.06 2.64
N THR A 253 -7.20 -2.05 2.44
CA THR A 253 -8.66 -2.15 2.44
C THR A 253 -9.19 -1.25 1.33
N PHE A 254 -10.51 -1.11 1.25
CA PHE A 254 -11.17 -0.18 0.34
C PHE A 254 -12.14 0.70 1.11
N ASN A 255 -12.16 1.99 0.75
CA ASN A 255 -13.15 2.91 1.30
C ASN A 255 -14.54 2.66 0.67
N SER A 256 -15.54 3.42 1.12
CA SER A 256 -16.92 3.35 0.62
C SER A 256 -17.07 3.66 -0.87
N LEU A 257 -16.08 4.29 -1.50
CA LEU A 257 -16.04 4.59 -2.93
C LEU A 257 -15.31 3.51 -3.74
N GLY A 258 -14.91 2.39 -3.11
CA GLY A 258 -14.18 1.31 -3.77
C GLY A 258 -12.73 1.65 -4.12
N ARG A 259 -12.17 2.71 -3.52
CA ARG A 259 -10.76 3.10 -3.71
C ARG A 259 -9.88 2.41 -2.68
N MET A 260 -8.75 1.89 -3.13
CA MET A 260 -7.77 1.22 -2.28
C MET A 260 -7.21 2.20 -1.25
N LEU A 261 -7.10 1.74 0.00
CA LEU A 261 -6.57 2.47 1.13
C LEU A 261 -5.66 1.55 1.92
N MET A 262 -4.45 2.01 2.24
CA MET A 262 -3.56 1.26 3.11
C MET A 262 -4.05 1.30 4.56
N GLU A 263 -3.83 0.19 5.27
CA GLU A 263 -4.04 0.13 6.72
C GLU A 263 -3.29 1.28 7.41
N SER A 264 -3.98 1.94 8.34
CA SER A 264 -3.41 3.05 9.11
C SER A 264 -2.39 2.54 10.14
N LYS A 265 -1.44 3.41 10.55
CA LYS A 265 -0.48 3.07 11.61
C LYS A 265 -1.18 2.64 12.91
N GLU A 266 -2.36 3.17 13.20
CA GLU A 266 -3.16 2.81 14.38
C GLU A 266 -3.78 1.40 14.28
N GLU A 267 -4.26 1.01 13.10
CA GLU A 267 -4.80 -0.34 12.85
C GLU A 267 -3.69 -1.39 12.93
N ILE A 268 -2.53 -1.12 12.32
CA ILE A 268 -1.34 -1.97 12.42
C ILE A 268 -0.98 -2.23 13.88
N ARG A 269 -0.93 -1.18 14.71
CA ARG A 269 -0.65 -1.31 16.15
C ARG A 269 -1.72 -2.09 16.89
N ARG A 270 -3.00 -1.86 16.59
CA ARG A 270 -4.13 -2.56 17.24
C ARG A 270 -4.08 -4.07 17.04
N ARG A 271 -3.58 -4.55 15.90
CA ARG A 271 -3.37 -5.98 15.64
C ARG A 271 -1.99 -6.51 16.05
N GLY A 272 -1.21 -5.72 16.80
CA GLY A 272 0.11 -6.11 17.32
C GLY A 272 1.26 -6.01 16.31
N GLY A 273 1.05 -5.36 15.15
CA GLY A 273 2.09 -5.09 14.18
C GLY A 273 2.98 -3.90 14.57
N ALA A 274 4.21 -3.89 14.09
CA ALA A 274 5.12 -2.75 14.19
C ALA A 274 4.77 -1.68 13.14
N SER A 275 5.04 -0.40 13.46
CA SER A 275 4.88 0.69 12.49
C SER A 275 5.72 0.41 11.23
N PRO A 276 5.17 0.62 10.02
CA PRO A 276 5.85 0.28 8.77
C PRO A 276 6.85 1.37 8.35
N ASP A 277 7.68 1.89 9.26
CA ASP A 277 8.49 3.10 9.02
C ASP A 277 9.55 2.89 7.91
N LYS A 278 10.17 1.70 7.81
CA LYS A 278 11.10 1.37 6.70
C LYS A 278 10.35 1.20 5.39
N ALA A 279 9.19 0.55 5.42
CA ALA A 279 8.35 0.37 4.25
C ALA A 279 7.78 1.70 3.74
N ASP A 280 7.39 2.62 4.63
CA ASP A 280 6.90 3.96 4.27
C ASP A 280 8.04 4.79 3.64
N ALA A 281 9.27 4.74 4.21
CA ALA A 281 10.45 5.37 3.61
C ALA A 281 10.80 4.78 2.24
N MET A 282 10.65 3.46 2.07
CA MET A 282 10.86 2.79 0.78
C MET A 282 9.82 3.23 -0.24
N MET A 283 8.54 3.24 0.12
CA MET A 283 7.45 3.73 -0.74
C MET A 283 7.74 5.16 -1.21
N LEU A 284 8.11 6.03 -0.28
CA LEU A 284 8.49 7.40 -0.57
C LEU A 284 9.67 7.49 -1.57
N ALA A 285 10.71 6.66 -1.41
CA ALA A 285 11.83 6.64 -2.33
C ALA A 285 11.42 6.28 -3.77
N PHE A 286 10.47 5.36 -3.92
CA PHE A 286 10.00 4.88 -5.23
C PHE A 286 8.87 5.73 -5.84
N LEU A 287 8.26 6.68 -5.10
CA LEU A 287 7.27 7.63 -5.66
C LEU A 287 7.80 8.48 -6.83
N SER A 288 9.11 8.78 -6.84
CA SER A 288 9.79 9.49 -7.93
C SER A 288 9.92 8.67 -9.22
N ASN A 289 9.73 7.36 -9.15
CA ASN A 289 9.89 6.45 -10.27
C ASN A 289 8.59 6.39 -11.10
N LYS A 290 8.17 7.52 -11.67
CA LYS A 290 7.16 7.48 -12.72
C LYS A 290 7.81 6.82 -13.94
N ARG A 291 7.54 5.53 -14.15
CA ARG A 291 7.62 4.96 -15.51
C ARG A 291 6.72 5.86 -16.36
N ALA A 292 7.32 6.63 -17.25
CA ALA A 292 6.57 7.18 -18.37
C ALA A 292 6.01 5.96 -19.08
N VAL A 293 4.72 5.67 -18.87
CA VAL A 293 4.01 4.64 -19.61
C VAL A 293 4.15 5.05 -21.07
N ARG A 294 5.08 4.41 -21.78
CA ARG A 294 5.07 4.42 -23.24
C ARG A 294 3.81 3.67 -23.61
N LEU A 295 2.73 4.42 -23.82
CA LEU A 295 1.62 3.97 -24.64
C LEU A 295 2.23 3.75 -26.02
N TRP A 296 2.58 2.50 -26.30
CA TRP A 296 2.96 2.08 -27.65
C TRP A 296 1.73 2.28 -28.54
N GLY A 297 1.96 2.97 -29.66
CA GLY A 297 1.00 3.08 -30.76
C GLY A 297 0.89 1.79 -31.56
#